data_AF-A0A2E7Q773-F1
#
_entry.id   AF-A0A2E7Q773-F1
#
_cell.length_a   1.000
_cell.length_b   1.000
_cell.length_c   1.000
_cell.angle_alpha   90.00
_cell.angle_beta   90.00
_cell.angle_gamma   90.00
#
_symmetry.space_group_name_H-M   'P 1'
#
loop_
_entity.id
_entity.type
_entity.pdbx_description
1 polymer ?
#
loop_
_entity_poly.entity_id
_entity_poly.type
_entity_poly.pdbx_seq_one_letter_code
_entity_poly.pdbx_strand_id
1 'polypeptide(L)' 'MNAAIGLSLIILFSLGVPIAISIVLASIIGIEFFSPLPLLLVPQQMFVGIDSFPLMAIPFFILAGNLMSAGGISR' A
#
# COMPACT_ATOMS: atom_id res chain seq x y z
N MET A 1 16.80 -6.51 -11.05
CA MET A 1 15.56 -6.23 -10.29
C MET A 1 15.30 -4.73 -10.17
N ASN A 2 16.09 -3.95 -9.43
CA ASN A 2 15.78 -2.53 -9.13
C ASN A 2 15.69 -1.64 -10.38
N ALA A 3 16.60 -1.83 -11.36
CA ALA A 3 16.55 -1.07 -12.62
C ALA A 3 15.29 -1.39 -13.46
N ALA A 4 14.83 -2.65 -13.47
CA ALA A 4 13.62 -3.04 -14.19
C ALA A 4 12.35 -2.46 -13.56
N ILE A 5 12.30 -2.43 -12.22
CA ILE A 5 11.21 -1.79 -11.47
C ILE A 5 11.23 -0.27 -11.73
N GLY A 6 12.40 0.37 -11.66
CA GLY A 6 12.52 1.82 -11.92
C GLY A 6 12.08 2.21 -13.33
N LEU A 7 12.53 1.47 -14.36
CA LEU A 7 12.17 1.76 -15.76
C LEU A 7 10.68 1.53 -16.02
N SER A 8 10.09 0.44 -15.50
CA SER A 8 8.66 0.16 -15.66
C SER A 8 7.80 1.24 -15.00
N LEU A 9 8.17 1.74 -13.82
CA LEU A 9 7.47 2.85 -13.17
C LEU A 9 7.52 4.13 -14.00
N ILE A 10 8.69 4.51 -14.52
CA ILE A 10 8.84 5.72 -15.35
C ILE A 10 7.96 5.64 -16.60
N ILE A 11 7.92 4.47 -17.25
CA ILE A 11 7.08 4.25 -18.43
C ILE A 11 5.59 4.34 -18.07
N LEU A 12 5.16 3.65 -17.00
CA LEU A 12 3.75 3.61 -16.59
C LEU A 12 3.25 4.99 -16.12
N PHE A 13 4.09 5.76 -15.43
CA PHE A 13 3.76 7.14 -15.06
C PHE A 13 3.67 8.06 -16.28
N SER A 14 4.56 7.91 -17.26
CA SER A 14 4.52 8.69 -18.51
C SER A 14 3.26 8.39 -19.34
N LEU A 15 2.72 7.19 -19.21
CA LEU A 15 1.46 6.77 -19.84
C LEU A 15 0.20 7.24 -19.07
N GLY A 16 0.36 7.95 -17.95
CA GLY A 16 -0.76 8.45 -17.14
C GLY A 16 -1.50 7.37 -16.35
N VAL A 17 -0.89 6.20 -16.15
CA VAL A 17 -1.50 5.11 -15.37
C VAL A 17 -1.55 5.52 -13.89
N PRO A 18 -2.69 5.29 -13.19
CA PRO A 18 -2.79 5.55 -11.76
C PRO A 18 -1.63 4.94 -10.97
N ILE A 19 -1.07 5.71 -10.04
CA ILE A 19 0.16 5.36 -9.31
C ILE A 19 0.07 3.97 -8.66
N ALA A 20 -1.08 3.65 -8.05
CA ALA A 20 -1.32 2.36 -7.42
C ALA A 20 -1.18 1.19 -8.41
N ILE A 21 -1.74 1.32 -9.61
CA ILE A 21 -1.68 0.30 -10.66
C ILE A 21 -0.24 0.15 -11.16
N SER A 22 0.45 1.28 -11.33
CA SER A 22 1.85 1.30 -11.77
C SER A 22 2.78 0.57 -10.81
N ILE A 23 2.59 0.75 -9.50
CA ILE A 23 3.37 0.05 -8.45
C ILE A 23 3.14 -1.46 -8.49
N VAL A 24 1.88 -1.90 -8.62
CA VAL A 24 1.54 -3.33 -8.69
C VAL A 24 2.17 -3.97 -9.93
N LEU A 25 2.02 -3.36 -11.10
CA LEU A 25 2.57 -3.91 -12.35
C LEU A 25 4.10 -3.95 -12.35
N ALA A 26 4.77 -2.89 -11.89
CA ALA A 26 6.22 -2.87 -11.75
C ALA A 26 6.74 -3.94 -10.77
N SER A 27 5.99 -4.20 -9.69
CA SER A 27 6.34 -5.23 -8.70
C SER A 27 6.19 -6.64 -9.28
N ILE A 28 5.13 -6.91 -10.06
CA ILE A 28 4.93 -8.20 -10.75
C ILE A 28 6.09 -8.45 -11.73
N ILE A 29 6.47 -7.45 -12.53
CA ILE A 29 7.62 -7.55 -13.45
C ILE A 29 8.92 -7.84 -12.68
N GLY A 30 9.11 -7.21 -11.51
CA GLY A 30 10.28 -7.46 -10.68
C GLY A 30 10.36 -8.88 -10.13
N ILE A 31 9.22 -9.44 -9.69
CA ILE A 31 9.13 -10.78 -9.10
C ILE A 31 9.32 -11.84 -10.20
N GLU A 32 8.52 -11.79 -11.26
CA GLU A 32 8.50 -12.83 -12.31
C GLU A 32 9.84 -12.95 -13.06
N PHE A 33 10.53 -11.84 -13.32
CA PHE A 33 11.74 -11.85 -14.17
C PHE A 33 13.06 -11.87 -13.39
N PHE A 34 13.06 -11.49 -12.12
CA PHE A 34 14.32 -11.29 -11.38
C PHE A 34 14.36 -11.95 -9.99
N SER A 35 13.30 -12.65 -9.57
CA SER A 35 13.28 -13.28 -8.26
C SER A 35 12.59 -14.65 -8.28
N PRO A 36 13.29 -15.74 -7.87
CA PRO A 36 12.64 -17.02 -7.59
C PRO A 36 11.95 -16.97 -6.21
N LEU A 37 11.19 -15.90 -5.94
CA LEU A 37 10.41 -15.82 -4.71
C LEU A 37 9.25 -16.81 -4.82
N PRO A 38 9.00 -17.63 -3.79
CA PRO A 38 7.79 -18.42 -3.74
C PRO A 38 6.58 -17.49 -3.85
N LEU A 39 5.71 -17.71 -4.84
CA LEU A 39 4.50 -16.90 -5.05
C LEU A 39 3.60 -16.83 -3.81
N LEU A 40 3.68 -17.84 -2.92
CA LEU A 40 3.03 -17.86 -1.61
C LEU A 40 3.47 -16.74 -0.67
N LEU A 41 4.67 -16.18 -0.84
CA LEU A 41 5.17 -15.08 -0.03
C LEU A 41 4.49 -13.75 -0.37
N VAL A 42 3.95 -13.60 -1.58
CA VAL A 42 3.27 -12.38 -2.04
C VAL A 42 2.08 -12.02 -1.16
N PRO A 43 1.06 -12.89 -0.96
CA PRO A 43 -0.07 -12.58 -0.10
C PRO A 43 0.35 -12.39 1.37
N GLN A 44 1.38 -13.10 1.84
CA GLN A 44 1.91 -12.90 3.20
C GLN A 44 2.45 -11.49 3.39
N GLN A 45 3.25 -10.99 2.43
CA GLN A 45 3.80 -9.64 2.48
C GLN A 45 2.74 -8.56 2.31
N MET A 46 1.70 -8.81 1.51
CA MET A 46 0.56 -7.90 1.38
C MET A 46 -0.20 -7.74 2.70
N PHE A 47 -0.44 -8.84 3.43
CA PHE A 47 -1.09 -8.79 4.73
C PHE A 47 -0.28 -8.01 5.77
N VAL A 48 1.03 -8.24 5.83
CA VAL A 48 1.93 -7.48 6.72
C VAL A 48 1.94 -6.00 6.37
N GLY A 49 1.82 -5.64 5.08
CA GLY A 49 1.74 -4.24 4.64
C GLY A 49 0.43 -3.54 5.04
N ILE A 50 -0.67 -4.29 5.16
CA ILE A 50 -1.98 -3.77 5.61
C ILE A 50 -2.02 -3.63 7.13
N ASP A 51 -1.22 -4.41 7.86
CA ASP A 51 -1.06 -4.30 9.31
C ASP A 51 -0.20 -3.09 9.72
N SER A 52 -0.58 -1.91 9.20
CA SER A 52 0.09 -0.66 9.50
C SER A 52 -0.68 0.12 10.58
N PHE A 53 0.04 0.59 11.60
CA PHE A 53 -0.49 1.43 12.67
C PHE A 53 -1.39 2.60 12.19
N PRO A 54 -1.09 3.28 11.05
CA PRO A 54 -1.96 4.33 10.52
C PRO A 54 -3.37 3.86 10.14
N LEU A 55 -3.53 2.64 9.62
CA LEU A 55 -4.85 2.11 9.23
C LEU A 55 -5.73 1.83 10.46
N MET A 56 -5.12 1.46 11.59
CA MET A 56 -5.82 1.36 12.88
C MET A 56 -6.09 2.74 13.51
N ALA A 57 -5.24 3.73 13.26
CA ALA A 57 -5.39 5.07 13.82
C ALA A 57 -6.69 5.75 13.36
N ILE A 58 -7.14 5.53 12.12
CA ILE A 58 -8.38 6.12 11.58
C ILE A 58 -9.61 5.74 12.43
N PRO A 59 -9.91 4.44 12.68
CA PRO A 59 -10.98 4.04 13.60
C PRO A 59 -10.85 4.64 14.99
N PHE A 60 -9.65 4.69 15.57
CA PHE A 60 -9.44 5.23 16.90
C PHE A 60 -9.68 6.75 16.96
N PHE A 61 -9.28 7.51 15.95
CA PHE A 61 -9.59 8.93 15.85
C PHE A 61 -11.10 9.18 15.71
N ILE A 62 -11.80 8.37 14.92
CA ILE A 62 -13.27 8.43 14.79
C ILE A 62 -13.93 8.13 16.14
N LEU A 63 -13.49 7.08 16.84
CA LEU A 63 -14.02 6.71 18.15
C LEU A 63 -13.78 7.81 19.19
N ALA A 64 -12.56 8.35 19.24
CA ALA A 64 -12.21 9.45 20.13
C ALA A 64 -13.06 10.71 19.85
N GLY A 65 -13.24 11.08 18.58
CA GLY A 65 -14.11 12.19 18.19
C GLY A 65 -15.56 12.00 18.61
N ASN A 66 -16.09 10.77 18.45
CA ASN A 66 -17.44 10.42 18.91
C ASN A 66 -17.55 10.47 20.44
N LEU A 67 -16.53 10.00 21.16
CA LEU A 67 -16.50 10.06 22.63
C LEU A 67 -16.45 11.51 23.15
N MET A 68 -15.63 12.36 22.52
CA MET A 68 -15.54 13.79 22.85
C MET A 68 -16.86 14.52 22.58
N SER A 69 -17.56 14.15 21.51
CA SER A 69 -18.87 14.71 21.16
C SER A 69 -19.98 14.25 22.09
N ALA A 70 -19.99 12.97 22.47
CA ALA A 70 -20.93 12.44 23.46
C ALA A 70 -20.66 13.00 24.86
N GLY A 71 -19.38 13.21 25.21
CA GLY A 71 -18.94 13.76 26.50
C GLY A 71 -19.07 15.27 26.63
N GLY A 72 -19.49 16.00 25.58
CA GLY A 72 -19.65 17.46 25.61
C GLY A 72 -18.36 18.26 25.62
N ILE A 73 -17.21 17.63 25.37
CA ILE A 73 -15.87 18.28 25.31
C ILE A 73 -15.67 19.00 23.96
N SER A 74 -16.44 18.63 22.92
CA SER A 74 -16.37 19.24 21.59
C SER A 74 -17.31 20.45 21.37
N ARG A 75 -17.99 20.91 22.42
CA ARG A 75 -18.77 22.16 22.41
C ARG A 75 -17.99 23.33 22.98
#